data_AF-A0A3D2RLW6-F1
#
_entry.id   AF-A0A3D2RLW6-F1
#
_cell.length_a   1.000
_cell.length_b   1.000
_cell.length_c   1.000
_cell.angle_alpha   90.00
_cell.angle_beta   90.00
_cell.angle_gamma   90.00
#
_symmetry.space_group_name_H-M   'P 1'
#
loop_
_entity.id
_entity.type
_entity.pdbx_description
1 polymer ?
#
loop_
_entity_poly.entity_id
_entity_poly.type
_entity_poly.pdbx_seq_one_letter_code
_entity_poly.pdbx_strand_id
1 'polypeptide(L)' 'DFRLVDKHTGEVFTFKDQEELAHFKYQRYLQRYLQTVHSVDESVGRLLDYLDDNGLTENTIVIYTSDQGFFLGEHGWFD' A
#
# COMPACT_ATOMS: atom_id res chain seq x y z
N ASP A 1 13.48 -26.77 3.73
CA ASP A 1 13.14 -25.80 2.68
C ASP A 1 11.74 -25.26 2.89
N PHE A 2 11.62 -23.94 3.02
CA PHE A 2 10.34 -23.27 3.09
C PHE A 2 9.83 -23.00 1.67
N ARG A 3 8.54 -23.22 1.43
CA ARG A 3 7.94 -23.05 0.10
C ARG A 3 6.75 -22.11 0.16
N LEU A 4 6.67 -21.18 -0.78
CA LEU A 4 5.51 -20.31 -1.00
C LEU A 4 5.06 -20.45 -2.44
N VAL A 5 3.76 -20.62 -2.64
CA VAL A 5 3.15 -20.68 -3.99
C VAL A 5 2.32 -19.42 -4.16
N ASP A 6 2.61 -18.64 -5.20
CA ASP A 6 1.79 -17.47 -5.53
C ASP A 6 0.40 -17.93 -5.96
N LYS A 7 -0.63 -17.39 -5.32
CA LYS A 7 -2.03 -17.79 -5.55
C LYS A 7 -2.53 -17.44 -6.96
N HIS A 8 -1.97 -16.42 -7.58
CA HIS A 8 -2.43 -15.89 -8.86
C HIS A 8 -1.64 -16.45 -10.04
N THR A 9 -0.32 -16.59 -9.88
CA THR A 9 0.56 -17.06 -10.96
C THR A 9 0.91 -18.54 -10.86
N GLY A 10 0.73 -19.17 -9.69
CA GLY A 10 1.18 -20.53 -9.43
C GLY A 10 2.70 -20.66 -9.28
N GLU A 11 3.44 -19.56 -9.34
CA GLU A 11 4.89 -19.53 -9.19
C GLU A 11 5.30 -20.07 -7.82
N VAL A 12 6.36 -20.89 -7.81
CA VAL A 12 6.87 -21.54 -6.59
C VAL A 12 8.18 -20.87 -6.18
N PHE A 13 8.16 -20.25 -5.00
CA PHE A 13 9.35 -19.72 -4.35
C PHE A 13 9.82 -20.66 -3.25
N THR A 14 11.13 -20.86 -3.16
CA THR A 14 11.78 -21.71 -2.14
C THR A 14 12.81 -20.90 -1.37
N PHE A 15 12.87 -21.09 -0.06
CA PHE A 15 13.74 -20.35 0.86
C PHE A 15 14.50 -21.31 1.78
N LYS A 16 15.73 -20.92 2.12
CA LYS A 16 16.65 -21.73 2.93
C LYS A 16 16.22 -21.77 4.39
N ASP A 17 15.74 -20.64 4.90
CA ASP A 17 15.32 -20.48 6.29
C ASP A 17 14.07 -19.58 6.41
N GLN A 18 13.62 -19.41 7.66
CA GLN A 18 12.42 -18.65 7.98
C GLN A 18 12.65 -17.13 7.84
N GLU A 19 13.88 -16.66 8.02
CA GLU A 19 14.23 -15.23 7.92
C GLU A 19 14.13 -14.78 6.45
N GLU A 20 14.66 -15.57 5.53
CA GLU A 20 14.57 -15.32 4.09
C GLU A 20 13.11 -15.29 3.61
N LEU A 21 12.28 -16.22 4.09
CA LEU A 21 10.83 -16.21 3.81
C LEU A 21 10.14 -14.96 4.38
N ALA A 22 10.50 -14.55 5.60
CA ALA A 22 9.92 -13.38 6.26
C ALA A 22 10.27 -12.08 5.52
N HIS A 23 11.54 -11.90 5.15
CA HIS A 23 11.98 -10.76 4.35
C HIS A 23 11.29 -10.72 2.99
N PHE A 24 11.16 -11.86 2.31
CA PHE A 24 10.45 -11.95 1.04
C PHE A 24 8.97 -11.50 1.17
N LYS A 25 8.28 -11.95 2.22
CA LYS A 25 6.88 -11.54 2.48
C LYS A 25 6.78 -10.06 2.82
N TYR A 26 7.65 -9.57 3.71
CA TYR A 26 7.67 -8.18 4.16
C TYR A 26 7.84 -7.20 2.99
N GLN A 27 8.83 -7.44 2.12
CA GLN A 27 9.08 -6.58 0.97
C GLN A 27 7.87 -6.49 0.03
N ARG A 28 7.20 -7.62 -0.23
CA ARG A 28 6.00 -7.65 -1.08
C ARG A 28 4.81 -6.99 -0.43
N TYR A 29 4.65 -7.16 0.88
CA TYR A 29 3.59 -6.51 1.65
C TYR A 29 3.75 -4.98 1.64
N LEU A 30 4.94 -4.46 1.94
CA LEU A 30 5.22 -3.01 1.88
C LEU A 30 4.99 -2.46 0.48
N GLN A 31 5.52 -3.13 -0.55
CA GLN A 31 5.34 -2.68 -1.94
C GLN A 31 3.86 -2.54 -2.31
N ARG A 32 3.04 -3.52 -1.92
CA ARG A 32 1.59 -3.49 -2.17
C ARG A 32 0.89 -2.39 -1.38
N TYR A 33 1.24 -2.20 -0.10
CA TYR A 33 0.68 -1.12 0.70
C TYR A 33 1.00 0.25 0.08
N LEU A 34 2.26 0.49 -0.29
CA LEU A 34 2.69 1.74 -0.91
C LEU A 34 2.06 1.97 -2.30
N GLN A 35 1.80 0.90 -3.07
CA GLN A 35 1.04 1.00 -4.32
C GLN A 35 -0.40 1.48 -4.08
N THR A 36 -1.06 1.00 -3.01
CA THR A 36 -2.38 1.49 -2.63
C THR A 36 -2.33 2.97 -2.26
N VAL A 37 -1.36 3.39 -1.44
CA VAL A 37 -1.17 4.80 -1.06
C VAL A 37 -0.95 5.67 -2.29
N HIS A 38 -0.12 5.22 -3.24
CA HIS A 38 0.11 5.94 -4.48
C HIS A 38 -1.17 6.10 -5.32
N SER A 39 -1.99 5.05 -5.42
CA SER A 39 -3.27 5.14 -6.14
C SER A 39 -4.26 6.12 -5.47
N VAL A 40 -4.24 6.21 -4.14
CA VAL A 40 -5.04 7.20 -3.39
C VAL A 40 -4.53 8.60 -3.68
N ASP A 41 -3.22 8.83 -3.64
CA ASP A 41 -2.57 10.10 -3.96
C ASP A 41 -2.96 10.61 -5.36
N GLU A 42 -2.86 9.76 -6.38
CA GLU A 42 -3.31 10.11 -7.73
C GLU A 42 -4.80 10.47 -7.78
N SER A 43 -5.63 9.80 -6.99
CA SER A 43 -7.07 10.04 -6.96
C SER A 43 -7.42 11.34 -6.25
N VAL A 44 -6.69 11.69 -5.19
CA VAL A 44 -6.79 12.99 -4.51
C VAL A 44 -6.35 14.10 -5.46
N GLY A 45 -5.22 13.92 -6.16
CA GLY A 45 -4.76 14.88 -7.18
C GLY A 45 -5.85 15.19 -8.21
N ARG A 46 -6.46 14.17 -8.82
CA ARG A 46 -7.57 14.36 -9.78
C ARG A 46 -8.78 15.11 -9.20
N LEU A 47 -9.08 14.92 -7.91
CA LEU A 47 -10.17 15.64 -7.26
C LEU A 47 -9.83 17.13 -7.07
N LEU A 48 -8.58 17.42 -6.67
CA LEU A 48 -8.11 18.79 -6.50
C LEU A 48 -8.03 19.53 -7.84
N ASP A 49 -7.48 18.89 -8.88
CA ASP A 49 -7.45 19.44 -10.24
C ASP A 49 -8.86 19.79 -10.73
N TYR A 50 -9.86 18.94 -10.44
CA TYR A 50 -11.24 19.22 -10.78
C TYR A 50 -11.78 20.49 -10.08
N LEU A 51 -11.44 20.73 -8.81
CA LEU A 51 -11.86 21.94 -8.11
C LEU A 51 -11.26 23.20 -8.78
N ASP A 52 -9.98 23.14 -9.16
CA ASP A 52 -9.27 24.23 -9.82
C ASP A 52 -9.85 24.51 -11.21
N ASP A 53 -10.00 23.47 -12.04
CA ASP A 53 -10.51 23.58 -13.42
C ASP A 53 -11.94 24.14 -13.50
N ASN A 54 -12.73 23.98 -12.43
CA ASN A 54 -14.10 24.45 -12.35
C ASN A 54 -14.27 25.71 -11.49
N GLY A 55 -13.17 26.33 -11.02
CA GLY A 55 -13.21 27.55 -10.22
C GLY A 55 -13.91 27.38 -8.86
N LEU A 56 -13.90 26.16 -8.30
CA LEU A 56 -14.59 25.82 -7.05
C LEU A 56 -13.67 25.92 -5.82
N THR A 57 -12.36 25.98 -6.03
CA THR A 57 -11.33 25.93 -4.98
C THR A 57 -11.52 27.00 -3.90
N GLU A 58 -11.75 28.26 -4.29
CA GLU A 58 -11.83 29.40 -3.35
C GLU A 58 -12.99 29.30 -2.35
N ASN A 59 -14.02 28.51 -2.64
CA ASN A 59 -15.20 28.35 -1.78
C ASN A 59 -15.41 26.90 -1.31
N THR A 60 -14.34 26.08 -1.34
CA THR A 60 -14.38 24.68 -0.90
C THR A 60 -13.37 24.45 0.22
N ILE A 61 -13.83 23.86 1.34
CA ILE A 61 -12.93 23.39 2.40
C ILE A 61 -12.55 21.95 2.11
N VAL A 62 -11.25 21.67 2.04
CA VAL A 62 -10.71 20.31 1.90
C VAL A 62 -10.17 19.85 3.25
N ILE A 63 -10.64 18.69 3.71
CA ILE A 63 -10.13 18.03 4.93
C ILE A 63 -9.58 16.67 4.50
N TYR A 64 -8.26 16.49 4.69
CA TYR A 64 -7.58 15.23 4.44
C TYR A 64 -7.20 14.59 5.79
N THR A 65 -7.69 13.37 6.03
CA THR A 65 -7.46 12.65 7.29
C THR A 65 -7.55 11.14 7.05
N SER A 66 -7.09 10.37 8.02
CA SER A 66 -7.31 8.93 8.14
C SER A 66 -8.17 8.64 9.37
N ASP A 67 -8.80 7.46 9.40
CA ASP A 67 -9.52 6.92 10.56
C ASP A 67 -8.53 6.36 11.62
N GLN A 68 -7.51 5.62 11.16
CA GLN A 68 -6.43 5.09 11.98
C GLN A 68 -5.11 4.95 11.19
N GLY A 69 -4.05 4.53 11.89
CA GLY A 69 -2.80 4.06 11.30
C GLY A 69 -2.84 2.57 10.94
N PHE A 70 -1.71 2.07 10.44
CA PHE A 70 -1.56 0.70 9.98
C PHE A 70 -0.18 0.17 10.38
N PHE A 71 -0.09 -1.08 10.84
CA PHE A 71 1.20 -1.70 11.14
C PHE A 71 1.81 -2.25 9.86
N LEU A 72 3.04 -1.84 9.55
CA LEU A 72 3.75 -2.26 8.34
C LEU A 72 4.74 -3.41 8.59
N GLY A 73 4.78 -3.94 9.80
CA GLY A 73 5.71 -5.00 10.22
C GLY A 73 6.46 -4.68 11.52
N GLU A 74 6.18 -3.53 12.15
CA GLU A 74 6.77 -3.15 13.43
C GLU A 74 6.48 -4.23 14.47
N HIS A 75 7.52 -4.67 15.19
CA HIS A 75 7.41 -5.75 16.18
C HIS A 75 6.80 -7.07 15.64
N GLY A 76 6.80 -7.27 14.33
CA GLY A 76 6.16 -8.42 13.67
C GLY A 76 4.64 -8.30 13.56
N TRP A 77 4.07 -7.11 13.75
CA TRP A 77 2.65 -6.84 13.63
C TRP A 77 2.33 -6.37 12.22
N PHE A 78 1.20 -6.84 11.68
CA PHE A 78 0.72 -6.53 10.35
C PHE A 78 -0.80 -6.40 10.43
N ASP A 79 -1.35 -5.47 9.67
CA ASP A 79 -2.79 -5.31 9.45
C ASP A 79 -3.10 -5.56 7.95
#